data_AF-A0A8J7YAZ2-F1
#
_entry.id   AF-A0A8J7YAZ2-F1
#
_cell.length_a   1.000
_cell.length_b   1.000
_cell.length_c   1.000
_cell.angle_alpha   90.00
_cell.angle_beta   90.00
_cell.angle_gamma   90.00
#
_symmetry.space_group_name_H-M   'P 1'
#
loop_
_entity.id
_entity.type
_entity.pdbx_description
1 polymer ?
#
loop_
_entity_poly.entity_id
_entity_poly.type
_entity_poly.pdbx_seq_one_letter_code
_entity_poly.pdbx_strand_id
1 'polypeptide(L)' 'MTVLGDCIYCSDRLTSELRSVTCDHCGAGFHVACARDAGELSVEETSHFLRSNAYQVECPDCGDRWDAGFDPRE' A
#
# COMPACT_ATOMS: atom_id res chain seq x y z
N MET A 1 17.92 -10.52 -7.09
CA MET A 1 17.48 -9.12 -7.19
C MET A 1 15.97 -9.14 -7.02
N THR A 2 15.48 -8.77 -5.84
CA THR A 2 14.03 -8.69 -5.60
C THR A 2 13.57 -7.40 -6.24
N VAL A 3 12.98 -7.51 -7.43
CA VAL A 3 12.39 -6.36 -8.11
C VAL A 3 11.11 -6.06 -7.34
N LEU A 4 11.14 -5.06 -6.46
CA LEU A 4 9.92 -4.33 -6.13
C LEU A 4 9.47 -3.78 -7.49
N GLY A 5 8.39 -4.34 -8.05
CA GLY A 5 7.96 -4.09 -9.43
C GLY A 5 7.70 -2.62 -9.75
N ASP A 6 7.07 -2.37 -10.89
CA ASP A 6 6.54 -1.06 -11.21
C ASP A 6 5.13 -0.93 -10.60
N CYS A 7 4.77 0.27 -10.15
CA CYS A 7 3.44 0.55 -9.63
C CYS A 7 2.41 0.39 -10.74
N ILE A 8 1.41 -0.46 -10.52
CA ILE A 8 0.36 -0.74 -11.53
C ILE A 8 -0.45 0.49 -11.97
N TYR A 9 -0.48 1.56 -11.15
CA TYR A 9 -1.27 2.76 -11.43
C TYR A 9 -0.50 3.79 -12.25
N CYS A 10 0.70 4.13 -11.82
CA CYS A 10 1.51 5.18 -12.44
C CYS A 10 2.64 4.64 -13.32
N SER A 11 2.84 3.31 -13.34
CA SER A 11 3.97 2.64 -14.00
C SER A 11 5.35 3.15 -13.55
N ASP A 12 5.41 3.84 -12.40
CA ASP A 12 6.65 4.32 -11.80
C ASP A 12 7.23 3.26 -10.84
N ARG A 13 8.55 3.29 -10.64
CA ARG A 13 9.21 2.28 -9.82
C ARG A 13 8.74 2.34 -8.37
N LEU A 14 8.53 1.17 -7.78
CA LEU A 14 8.32 1.06 -6.34
C LEU A 14 9.65 1.28 -5.63
N THR A 15 9.79 2.48 -5.06
CA THR A 15 10.91 2.84 -4.17
C THR A 15 10.44 2.80 -2.73
N SER A 16 11.37 2.59 -1.79
CA SER A 16 11.07 2.73 -0.35
C SER A 16 10.71 4.15 0.06
N GLU A 17 11.06 5.16 -0.75
CA GLU A 17 10.78 6.57 -0.47
C GLU A 17 9.29 6.90 -0.67
N LEU A 18 8.66 6.28 -1.67
CA LEU A 18 7.24 6.41 -1.94
C LEU A 18 6.53 5.22 -1.31
N ARG A 19 6.13 5.33 -0.04
CA ARG A 19 5.33 4.36 0.73
C ARG A 19 4.62 3.34 -0.17
N SER A 20 5.29 2.24 -0.43
CA SER A 20 4.90 1.23 -1.42
C SER A 20 4.50 -0.04 -0.68
N VAL A 21 3.43 -0.68 -1.17
CA VAL A 21 2.99 -1.99 -0.70
C VAL A 21 3.20 -3.00 -1.81
N THR A 22 3.38 -4.26 -1.41
CA THR A 22 3.40 -5.38 -2.34
C THR A 22 2.49 -6.45 -1.77
N CYS A 23 1.59 -6.97 -2.60
CA CYS A 23 0.74 -8.08 -2.24
C CYS A 23 1.61 -9.33 -2.10
N ASP A 24 1.60 -9.96 -0.93
CA ASP A 24 2.35 -11.19 -0.69
C ASP A 24 1.81 -12.36 -1.54
N HIS A 25 0.51 -12.31 -1.89
CA HIS A 25 -0.17 -13.40 -2.57
C HIS A 25 0.15 -13.48 -4.07
N CYS A 26 0.04 -12.36 -4.81
CA CYS A 26 0.33 -12.32 -6.25
C CYS A 26 1.67 -11.63 -6.60
N GLY A 27 2.31 -10.95 -5.65
CA GLY A 27 3.53 -10.19 -5.87
C GLY A 27 3.34 -8.84 -6.57
N ALA A 28 2.10 -8.43 -6.85
CA ALA A 28 1.81 -7.12 -7.42
C ALA A 28 2.09 -6.01 -6.40
N GLY A 29 2.75 -4.93 -6.85
CA GLY A 29 3.10 -3.82 -5.97
C GLY A 29 2.61 -2.47 -6.50
N PHE A 30 2.38 -1.55 -5.59
CA PHE A 30 1.87 -0.21 -5.90
C PHE A 30 2.18 0.78 -4.79
N HIS A 31 2.17 2.07 -5.14
CA HIS A 31 2.24 3.14 -4.15
C HIS A 31 0.92 3.27 -3.41
N VAL A 32 0.98 3.44 -2.09
CA VAL A 32 -0.20 3.68 -1.24
C VAL A 32 -0.96 4.91 -1.68
N ALA A 33 -0.26 5.95 -2.09
CA ALA A 33 -0.87 7.18 -2.60
C ALA A 33 -1.72 6.91 -3.86
N CYS A 34 -1.22 6.08 -4.77
CA CYS A 34 -1.95 5.71 -5.99
C CYS A 34 -3.18 4.84 -5.68
N ALA A 35 -3.06 3.85 -4.80
CA ALA A 35 -4.21 3.04 -4.40
C ALA A 35 -5.26 3.86 -3.63
N ARG A 36 -4.83 4.85 -2.83
CA ARG A 36 -5.73 5.80 -2.17
C ARG A 36 -6.45 6.70 -3.18
N ASP A 37 -5.75 7.19 -4.19
CA ASP A 37 -6.33 8.00 -5.27
C ASP A 37 -7.33 7.20 -6.11
N ALA A 38 -7.02 5.92 -6.38
CA ALA A 38 -7.90 4.97 -7.04
C ALA A 38 -9.11 4.53 -6.18
N GLY A 39 -9.09 4.80 -4.87
CA GLY A 39 -10.15 4.40 -3.94
C GLY A 39 -10.08 2.95 -3.46
N GLU A 40 -8.98 2.25 -3.71
CA GLU A 40 -8.74 0.85 -3.35
C GLU A 40 -8.11 0.68 -1.96
N LEU A 41 -7.80 1.80 -1.32
CA LEU A 41 -7.15 1.85 -0.02
C LEU A 41 -8.05 2.58 0.98
N SER A 42 -8.66 1.80 1.88
CA SER A 42 -9.53 2.33 2.94
C SER A 42 -8.69 2.72 4.15
N VAL A 43 -8.70 4.00 4.49
CA VAL A 43 -8.02 4.52 5.67
C VAL A 43 -8.97 4.41 6.86
N GLU A 44 -8.74 3.45 7.75
CA GLU A 44 -9.42 3.40 9.04
C GLU A 44 -8.53 4.09 10.07
N GLU A 45 -8.73 5.40 10.26
CA GLU A 45 -8.12 6.13 11.37
C GLU A 45 -8.76 5.67 12.70
N THR A 46 -8.26 4.55 13.23
CA THR A 46 -8.52 4.20 14.62
C THR A 46 -7.79 5.22 15.51
N SER A 47 -8.50 6.31 15.81
CA SER A 47 -8.12 7.32 16.80
C SER A 47 -8.19 6.71 18.21
N HIS A 48 -7.31 5.76 18.52
CA HIS A 48 -7.20 5.20 19.86
C HIS A 48 -5.77 5.29 20.36
N PHE A 49 -5.42 6.47 20.87
CA PHE A 49 -4.29 6.76 21.77
C PHE A 49 -2.85 6.44 21.30
N LEU A 50 -2.66 5.72 20.20
CA LEU A 50 -1.36 5.30 19.67
C LEU A 50 -1.33 5.62 18.17
N ARG A 51 -0.35 6.44 17.80
CA ARG A 51 -0.26 7.29 16.61
C ARG A 51 0.07 6.51 15.31
N SER A 52 -0.60 5.39 15.04
CA SER A 52 -0.34 4.55 13.85
C SER A 52 -1.56 4.54 12.94
N ASN A 53 -1.38 4.94 11.69
CA ASN A 53 -2.42 4.87 10.68
C ASN A 53 -2.42 3.44 10.10
N ALA A 54 -3.52 2.72 10.31
CA ALA A 54 -3.77 1.44 9.68
C ALA A 54 -4.47 1.67 8.34
N TYR A 55 -3.99 1.01 7.28
CA TYR A 55 -4.55 1.12 5.95
C TYR A 55 -5.01 -0.25 5.49
N GLN A 56 -6.30 -0.41 5.23
CA GLN A 56 -6.81 -1.62 4.62
C GLN A 56 -6.60 -1.53 3.10
N VAL A 57 -5.79 -2.45 2.58
CA VAL A 57 -5.41 -2.51 1.17
C VAL A 57 -6.03 -3.74 0.54
N GLU A 58 -6.70 -3.57 -0.59
CA GLU A 58 -7.16 -4.67 -1.44
C GLU A 58 -6.31 -4.73 -2.71
N CYS A 59 -5.85 -5.91 -3.11
CA CYS A 59 -5.08 -6.08 -4.34
C CYS A 59 -6.03 -6.09 -5.55
N PRO A 60 -5.86 -5.20 -6.54
CA PRO A 60 -6.69 -5.22 -7.76
C PRO A 60 -6.50 -6.46 -8.62
N ASP A 61 -5.35 -7.14 -8.51
CA ASP A 61 -5.02 -8.28 -9.37
C ASP A 61 -5.64 -9.59 -8.85
N CYS A 62 -5.55 -9.85 -7.54
CA CYS A 62 -6.04 -11.09 -6.94
C CYS A 62 -7.21 -10.92 -5.96
N GLY A 63 -7.57 -9.69 -5.60
CA GLY A 63 -8.64 -9.39 -4.62
C GLY A 63 -8.26 -9.70 -3.18
N ASP A 64 -7.01 -10.06 -2.90
CA ASP A 64 -6.54 -10.31 -1.52
C ASP A 64 -6.51 -9.00 -0.73
N ARG A 65 -6.90 -9.06 0.54
CA ARG A 65 -7.05 -7.87 1.38
C ARG A 65 -6.26 -8.00 2.68
N TRP A 66 -5.38 -7.05 2.95
CA TRP A 66 -4.53 -7.03 4.13
C TRP A 66 -4.45 -5.64 4.75
N ASP A 67 -4.02 -5.59 6.01
CA ASP A 67 -3.74 -4.35 6.71
C ASP A 67 -2.26 -3.97 6.51
N ALA A 68 -2.03 -2.76 5.99
CA ALA A 68 -0.71 -2.17 5.85
C ALA A 68 -0.58 -1.02 6.85
N GLY A 69 0.22 -1.21 7.89
CA GLY A 69 0.58 -0.12 8.81
C GLY A 69 1.69 0.74 8.23
N PHE A 70 1.46 2.05 8.07
CA PHE A 70 2.53 2.99 7.74
C PHE A 70 2.80 3.91 8.93
N ASP A 71 4.03 3.88 9.43
CA ASP A 71 4.46 4.89 10.39
C ASP A 71 4.74 6.20 9.66
N PRO A 72 4.05 7.31 10.00
CA PRO A 72 4.24 8.56 9.30
C PRO A 72 5.57 9.27 9.58
N ARG A 73 6.46 8.70 10.42
CA ARG A 73 7.71 9.35 10.89
C ARG A 73 9.01 8.76 10.33
N GLU A 74 8.94 7.70 9.54
CA GLU A 74 10.10 7.05 8.89
C GLU A 74 10.32 7.59 7.46
#